data_AF-A0A812WY47-F1
#
_entry.id   AF-A0A812WY47-F1
#
_cell.length_a   1.000
_cell.length_b   1.000
_cell.length_c   1.000
_cell.angle_alpha   90.00
_cell.angle_beta   90.00
_cell.angle_gamma   90.00
#
_symmetry.space_group_name_H-M   'P 1'
#
loop_
_entity.id
_entity.type
_entity.pdbx_description
1 polymer ?
#
loop_
_entity_poly.entity_id
_entity_poly.type
_entity_poly.pdbx_seq_one_letter_code
_entity_poly.pdbx_strand_id
1 'polypeptide(L)'
;MIHVWTVSGQELPAISLEDVRDVRDLKSTLRRLHGFPICMQQLLHNGNSLEDSTQLGPSSDMSMQLVLSAPSSAKQPREAANELLEACEMGSLLVTRLLLEAGAHKDEQDTTGYTALMCAASHGHEEIVQLLLEAGADKDARAQLSCMQQAMAPRCQ
;
A
#
# COMPACT_ATOMS: atom_id res chain seq x y z
N MET A 1 -24.15 6.68 6.71
CA MET A 1 -23.37 5.69 5.93
C MET A 1 -22.50 6.47 4.96
N ILE A 2 -21.30 6.00 4.65
CA ILE A 2 -20.45 6.67 3.65
C ILE A 2 -20.65 5.96 2.31
N HIS A 3 -21.04 6.73 1.30
CA HIS A 3 -21.20 6.26 -0.07
C HIS A 3 -19.96 6.64 -0.87
N VAL A 4 -19.16 5.65 -1.27
CA VAL A 4 -17.94 5.88 -2.05
C VAL A 4 -18.18 5.47 -3.50
N TRP A 5 -17.98 6.39 -4.43
CA TRP A 5 -18.21 6.19 -5.85
C TRP A 5 -16.88 6.15 -6.60
N THR A 6 -16.68 5.14 -7.44
CA THR A 6 -15.54 5.15 -8.37
C THR A 6 -15.77 6.14 -9.51
N VAL A 7 -14.70 6.59 -10.18
CA VAL A 7 -14.81 7.40 -11.42
C VAL A 7 -15.60 6.72 -12.55
N SER A 8 -15.74 5.39 -12.47
CA SER A 8 -16.55 4.58 -13.37
C SER A 8 -18.05 4.71 -13.09
N GLY A 9 -18.46 5.42 -12.05
CA GLY A 9 -19.84 5.53 -11.58
C GLY A 9 -20.33 4.32 -10.77
N GLN A 10 -19.45 3.37 -10.46
CA GLN A 10 -19.78 2.22 -9.61
C GLN A 10 -19.73 2.65 -8.14
N GLU A 11 -20.84 2.45 -7.43
CA GLU A 11 -20.93 2.61 -5.98
C GLU A 11 -20.24 1.41 -5.29
N LEU A 12 -19.31 1.71 -4.40
CA LEU A 12 -18.68 0.72 -3.52
C LEU A 12 -19.61 0.41 -2.35
N PRO A 13 -19.48 -0.77 -1.72
CA PRO A 13 -20.33 -1.16 -0.60
C PRO A 13 -20.33 -0.06 0.46
N ALA A 14 -21.52 0.33 0.92
CA ALA A 14 -21.68 1.39 1.93
C ALA A 14 -20.83 1.03 3.16
N ILE A 15 -19.87 1.90 3.48
CA ILE A 15 -18.96 1.69 4.60
C ILE A 15 -19.64 2.30 5.84
N SER A 16 -19.83 1.47 6.87
CA SER A 16 -20.42 1.92 8.13
C SER A 16 -19.45 2.86 8.86
N LEU A 17 -19.97 4.01 9.31
CA LEU A 17 -19.22 5.06 10.03
C LEU A 17 -18.67 4.60 11.41
N GLU A 18 -19.09 3.42 11.86
CA GLU A 18 -18.66 2.82 13.14
C GLU A 18 -17.20 2.34 13.09
N ASP A 19 -16.66 2.06 11.90
CA ASP A 19 -15.29 1.57 11.72
C ASP A 19 -14.29 2.63 11.23
N VAL A 20 -14.76 3.83 10.85
CA VAL A 20 -13.94 4.82 10.13
C VAL A 20 -14.04 6.19 10.80
N ARG A 21 -12.93 6.69 11.35
CA ARG A 21 -12.89 7.98 12.07
C ARG A 21 -12.42 9.14 11.20
N ASP A 22 -11.50 8.84 10.30
CA ASP A 22 -10.87 9.81 9.41
C ASP A 22 -10.72 9.26 7.99
N VAL A 23 -10.30 10.14 7.08
CA VAL A 23 -10.10 9.79 5.68
C VAL A 23 -9.00 8.74 5.51
N ARG A 24 -8.01 8.70 6.41
CA ARG A 24 -6.95 7.69 6.37
C ARG A 24 -7.49 6.29 6.67
N ASP A 25 -8.30 6.13 7.71
CA ASP A 25 -9.00 4.89 8.06
C ASP A 25 -9.88 4.42 6.89
N LEU A 26 -10.54 5.36 6.21
CA LEU A 26 -11.37 5.07 5.04
C LEU A 26 -10.52 4.49 3.91
N LYS A 27 -9.39 5.13 3.59
CA LYS A 27 -8.47 4.64 2.56
C LYS A 27 -7.90 3.26 2.90
N SER A 28 -7.55 3.06 4.17
CA SER A 28 -7.07 1.77 4.68
C SER A 28 -8.14 0.67 4.55
N THR A 29 -9.39 1.00 4.81
CA THR A 29 -10.53 0.10 4.63
C THR A 29 -10.74 -0.24 3.16
N LEU A 30 -10.68 0.75 2.27
CA LEU A 30 -10.76 0.55 0.82
C LEU A 30 -9.61 -0.32 0.29
N ARG A 31 -8.40 -0.15 0.83
CA ARG A 31 -7.26 -1.03 0.52
C ARG A 31 -7.55 -2.48 0.90
N ARG A 32 -8.08 -2.70 2.11
CA ARG A 32 -8.43 -4.05 2.59
C ARG A 32 -9.56 -4.69 1.80
N LEU A 33 -10.56 -3.91 1.39
CA LEU A 33 -11.74 -4.43 0.67
C LEU A 33 -11.50 -4.62 -0.83
N HIS A 34 -10.74 -3.72 -1.46
CA HIS A 34 -10.60 -3.66 -2.92
C HIS A 34 -9.17 -3.81 -3.43
N GLY A 35 -8.17 -3.86 -2.56
CA GLY A 35 -6.76 -4.03 -2.94
C GLY A 35 -6.11 -2.78 -3.55
N PHE A 36 -6.78 -1.63 -3.50
CA PHE A 36 -6.21 -0.39 -4.01
C PHE A 36 -5.17 0.18 -3.03
N PRO A 37 -3.94 0.49 -3.44
CA PRO A 37 -2.96 1.10 -2.54
C PRO A 37 -3.40 2.50 -2.09
N ILE A 38 -3.24 2.82 -0.81
CA ILE A 38 -3.72 4.06 -0.17
C ILE A 38 -3.12 5.28 -0.85
N CYS A 39 -1.86 5.20 -1.27
CA CYS A 39 -1.16 6.28 -1.96
C CYS A 39 -1.78 6.69 -3.31
N MET A 40 -2.56 5.81 -3.95
CA MET A 40 -3.28 6.09 -5.20
C MET A 40 -4.73 6.48 -4.99
N GLN A 41 -5.26 6.30 -3.78
CA GLN A 41 -6.64 6.62 -3.46
C GLN A 41 -6.78 8.11 -3.14
N GLN A 42 -7.35 8.86 -4.09
CA GLN A 42 -7.76 10.23 -3.87
C GLN A 42 -9.26 10.27 -3.60
N LEU A 43 -9.65 10.65 -2.38
CA LEU A 43 -11.04 10.81 -1.99
C LEU A 43 -11.45 12.27 -2.15
N LEU A 44 -12.48 12.51 -2.95
CA LEU A 44 -13.06 13.83 -3.16
C LEU A 44 -14.45 13.91 -2.55
N HIS A 45 -14.74 15.01 -1.87
CA HIS A 45 -16.09 15.33 -1.42
C HIS A 45 -16.54 16.63 -2.10
N ASN A 46 -17.63 16.56 -2.87
CA ASN A 46 -18.14 17.67 -3.68
C ASN A 46 -17.06 18.34 -4.57
N GLY A 47 -16.14 17.54 -5.13
CA GLY A 47 -15.04 18.02 -5.97
C GLY A 47 -13.81 18.53 -5.21
N ASN A 48 -13.84 18.57 -3.88
CA ASN A 48 -12.69 18.96 -3.07
C ASN A 48 -11.90 17.72 -2.62
N SER A 49 -10.59 17.73 -2.84
CA SER A 49 -9.71 16.67 -2.32
C SER A 49 -9.70 16.71 -0.80
N LEU A 50 -10.02 15.58 -0.17
CA LEU A 50 -9.96 15.43 1.28
C LEU A 50 -8.52 15.16 1.72
N GLU A 51 -8.10 15.84 2.79
CA GLU A 51 -6.82 15.54 3.45
C GLU A 51 -6.99 14.38 4.44
N ASP A 52 -5.92 13.63 4.70
CA ASP A 52 -5.93 12.46 5.59
C ASP A 52 -6.34 12.80 7.03
N SER A 53 -6.10 14.04 7.45
CA SER A 53 -6.48 14.60 8.75
C SER A 53 -7.96 14.96 8.87
N THR A 54 -8.72 14.88 7.76
CA THR A 54 -10.14 15.25 7.77
C THR A 54 -10.93 14.23 8.60
N GLN A 55 -11.52 14.69 9.69
CA GLN A 55 -12.37 13.86 10.53
C GLN A 55 -13.71 13.64 9.83
N LEU A 56 -14.08 12.38 9.68
CA LEU A 56 -15.37 11.97 9.15
C LEU A 56 -16.35 11.93 10.31
N GLY A 57 -16.92 13.09 10.64
CA GLY A 57 -17.96 13.19 11.67
C GLY A 57 -19.22 12.40 11.31
N PRO A 58 -20.10 12.12 12.27
CA PRO A 58 -21.34 11.32 12.08
C PRO A 58 -22.42 12.03 11.25
N SER A 59 -22.05 13.01 10.42
CA SER A 59 -22.97 13.71 9.53
C SER A 59 -23.58 12.70 8.56
N SER A 60 -24.91 12.70 8.47
CA SER A 60 -25.73 11.55 8.11
C SER A 60 -25.61 11.08 6.66
N ASP A 61 -24.92 11.80 5.79
CA ASP A 61 -24.73 11.41 4.40
C ASP A 61 -23.50 12.10 3.81
N MET A 62 -22.41 11.35 3.61
CA MET A 62 -21.24 11.82 2.88
C MET A 62 -21.08 10.98 1.62
N SER A 63 -21.34 11.62 0.48
CA SER A 63 -20.97 11.10 -0.83
C SER A 63 -19.53 11.46 -1.13
N MET A 64 -18.68 10.46 -1.31
CA MET A 64 -17.27 10.63 -1.68
C MET A 64 -17.01 9.98 -3.02
N GLN A 65 -16.13 10.59 -3.80
CA GLN A 65 -15.66 10.04 -5.06
C GLN A 65 -14.23 9.53 -4.88
N LEU A 66 -14.03 8.23 -5.07
CA LEU A 66 -12.72 7.60 -5.17
C LEU A 66 -12.19 7.76 -6.59
N VAL A 67 -11.09 8.49 -6.69
CA VAL A 67 -10.28 8.61 -7.90
C VAL A 67 -8.99 7.83 -7.66
N LEU A 68 -8.78 6.78 -8.45
CA LEU A 68 -7.48 6.14 -8.57
C LEU A 68 -6.63 7.02 -9.49
N SER A 69 -5.77 7.83 -8.91
CA SER A 69 -4.81 8.64 -9.64
C SER A 69 -3.40 8.16 -9.36
N ALA A 70 -2.49 8.35 -10.32
CA ALA A 70 -1.06 8.28 -10.03
C ALA A 70 -0.79 9.14 -8.79
N PRO A 71 0.00 8.66 -7.81
CA PRO A 71 0.24 9.44 -6.61
C PRO A 71 0.80 10.78 -7.03
N SER A 72 0.10 11.85 -6.65
CA SER A 72 0.67 13.17 -6.73
C SER A 72 1.84 13.19 -5.76
N SER A 73 3.03 12.89 -6.29
CA SER A 73 4.37 13.07 -5.77
C SER A 73 4.46 13.63 -4.33
N ALA A 74 5.16 12.87 -3.48
CA ALA A 74 5.91 13.37 -2.33
C ALA A 74 5.20 13.60 -0.98
N LYS A 75 3.92 13.27 -0.76
CA LYS A 75 3.32 13.50 0.57
C LYS A 75 3.67 12.45 1.65
N GLN A 76 3.76 11.15 1.36
CA GLN A 76 4.10 10.13 2.37
C GLN A 76 4.96 8.97 1.82
N PRO A 77 6.27 9.16 1.61
CA PRO A 77 7.18 8.10 1.13
C PRO A 77 7.13 6.82 1.99
N ARG A 78 7.01 7.01 3.30
CA ARG A 78 6.98 5.93 4.30
C ARG A 78 5.75 5.03 4.21
N GLU A 79 4.59 5.57 3.82
CA GLU A 79 3.37 4.76 3.69
C GLU A 79 3.42 3.91 2.42
N ALA A 80 3.88 4.49 1.30
CA ALA A 80 4.08 3.76 0.05
C ALA A 80 5.13 2.65 0.19
N ALA A 81 6.19 2.87 0.97
CA ALA A 81 7.18 1.84 1.30
C ALA A 81 6.56 0.68 2.11
N ASN A 82 5.79 0.99 3.16
CA ASN A 82 5.09 -0.03 3.96
C ASN A 82 4.11 -0.86 3.11
N GLU A 83 3.34 -0.20 2.24
CA GLU A 83 2.43 -0.90 1.35
C GLU A 83 3.17 -1.77 0.33
N LEU A 84 4.35 -1.33 -0.12
CA LEU A 84 5.20 -2.10 -1.03
C LEU A 84 5.74 -3.36 -0.34
N LEU A 85 6.16 -3.23 0.92
CA LEU A 85 6.57 -4.36 1.75
C LEU A 85 5.44 -5.39 1.91
N GLU A 86 4.24 -4.94 2.28
CA GLU A 86 3.07 -5.82 2.41
C GLU A 86 2.68 -6.48 1.08
N ALA A 87 2.75 -5.76 -0.04
CA ALA A 87 2.49 -6.33 -1.36
C ALA A 87 3.52 -7.41 -1.73
N CYS A 88 4.79 -7.20 -1.35
CA CYS A 88 5.86 -8.15 -1.56
C CYS A 88 5.73 -9.38 -0.65
N GLU A 89 5.29 -9.21 0.59
CA GLU A 89 4.98 -10.32 1.51
C GLU A 89 3.82 -11.18 0.99
N MET A 90 2.75 -10.52 0.55
CA MET A 90 1.54 -11.15 0.01
C MET A 90 1.72 -11.77 -1.38
N GLY A 91 2.82 -11.50 -2.09
CA GLY A 91 3.02 -12.00 -3.46
C GLY A 91 2.19 -11.26 -4.52
N SER A 92 1.75 -10.03 -4.25
CA SER A 92 0.87 -9.27 -5.15
C SER A 92 1.64 -8.47 -6.20
N LEU A 93 2.03 -9.13 -7.30
CA LEU A 93 2.76 -8.52 -8.43
C LEU A 93 2.10 -7.23 -8.95
N LEU A 94 0.78 -7.23 -9.12
CA LEU A 94 0.05 -6.07 -9.64
C LEU A 94 0.19 -4.86 -8.73
N VAL A 95 0.05 -5.07 -7.41
CA VAL A 95 0.18 -3.99 -6.42
C VAL A 95 1.62 -3.50 -6.34
N THR A 96 2.61 -4.41 -6.39
CA THR A 96 4.04 -4.03 -6.44
C THR A 96 4.33 -3.17 -7.67
N ARG A 97 3.84 -3.54 -8.87
CA ARG A 97 4.00 -2.73 -10.10
C ARG A 97 3.44 -1.33 -9.92
N LEU A 98 2.19 -1.25 -9.47
CA LEU A 98 1.49 0.02 -9.27
C LEU A 98 2.24 0.91 -8.28
N LEU A 99 2.73 0.36 -7.17
CA LEU A 99 3.50 1.08 -6.15
C LEU A 99 4.86 1.57 -6.68
N LEU A 100 5.53 0.80 -7.53
CA LEU A 100 6.80 1.22 -8.14
C LEU A 100 6.59 2.29 -9.22
N GLU A 101 5.54 2.18 -10.05
CA GLU A 101 5.12 3.23 -10.98
C GLU A 101 4.72 4.52 -10.23
N ALA A 102 4.17 4.35 -9.03
CA ALA A 102 3.88 5.40 -8.07
C ALA A 102 5.13 6.09 -7.49
N GLY A 103 6.33 5.54 -7.71
CA GLY A 103 7.57 6.07 -7.15
C GLY A 103 7.79 5.71 -5.68
N ALA A 104 7.20 4.61 -5.18
CA ALA A 104 7.50 4.10 -3.85
C ALA A 104 9.01 3.79 -3.71
N HIS A 105 9.57 4.09 -2.54
CA HIS A 105 10.98 3.79 -2.26
C HIS A 105 11.17 2.28 -2.06
N LYS A 106 11.66 1.62 -3.11
CA LYS A 106 12.00 0.20 -3.14
C LYS A 106 13.09 -0.24 -2.15
N ASP A 107 13.96 0.69 -1.77
CA ASP A 107 15.09 0.45 -0.85
C ASP A 107 14.78 0.87 0.59
N GLU A 108 13.56 1.36 0.85
CA GLU A 108 13.15 1.77 2.19
C GLU A 108 12.92 0.53 3.06
N GLN A 109 13.43 0.63 4.29
CA GLN A 109 13.37 -0.44 5.28
C GLN A 109 12.16 -0.25 6.20
N ASP A 110 11.53 -1.35 6.54
CA ASP A 110 10.49 -1.38 7.56
C ASP A 110 11.09 -1.14 8.97
N THR A 111 10.24 -1.13 9.99
CA THR A 111 10.68 -1.00 11.39
C THR A 111 11.59 -2.12 11.88
N THR A 112 11.60 -3.27 11.20
CA THR A 112 12.45 -4.42 11.50
C THR A 112 13.72 -4.48 10.64
N GLY A 113 13.91 -3.52 9.73
CA GLY A 113 15.08 -3.40 8.86
C GLY A 113 14.96 -4.16 7.53
N TYR A 114 13.79 -4.71 7.19
CA TYR A 114 13.56 -5.45 5.96
C TYR A 114 13.20 -4.51 4.81
N THR A 115 13.78 -4.77 3.64
CA THR A 115 13.40 -4.09 2.38
C THR A 115 12.34 -4.90 1.63
N ALA A 116 11.64 -4.27 0.69
CA ALA A 116 10.66 -4.93 -0.18
C ALA A 116 11.23 -6.16 -0.89
N LEU A 117 12.49 -6.06 -1.34
CA LEU A 117 13.19 -7.16 -2.00
C LEU A 117 13.50 -8.32 -1.03
N MET A 118 13.80 -8.01 0.24
CA MET A 118 13.98 -9.03 1.27
C MET A 118 12.68 -9.76 1.58
N CYS A 119 11.55 -9.06 1.67
CA CYS A 119 10.25 -9.70 1.89
C CYS A 119 9.85 -10.59 0.71
N ALA A 120 10.00 -10.12 -0.53
CA ALA A 120 9.68 -10.91 -1.72
C ALA A 120 10.54 -12.19 -1.80
N ALA A 121 11.85 -12.06 -1.55
CA ALA A 121 12.76 -13.19 -1.63
C ALA A 121 12.62 -14.18 -0.46
N SER A 122 12.30 -13.71 0.76
CA SER A 122 12.07 -14.61 1.90
C SER A 122 10.84 -15.50 1.72
N HIS A 123 9.81 -14.98 1.03
CA HIS A 123 8.58 -15.70 0.71
C HIS A 123 8.65 -16.48 -0.62
N GLY A 124 9.74 -16.34 -1.39
CA GLY A 124 9.92 -17.05 -2.65
C GLY A 124 9.18 -16.45 -3.85
N HIS A 125 8.78 -15.17 -3.79
CA HIS A 125 8.09 -14.48 -4.87
C HIS A 125 9.07 -13.99 -5.94
N GLU A 126 9.61 -14.93 -6.72
CA GLU A 126 10.67 -14.66 -7.72
C GLU A 126 10.28 -13.58 -8.73
N GLU A 127 9.03 -13.56 -9.20
CA GLU A 127 8.54 -12.55 -10.15
C GLU A 127 8.62 -11.13 -9.57
N ILE A 128 8.26 -10.97 -8.29
CA ILE A 128 8.35 -9.68 -7.58
C ILE A 128 9.81 -9.28 -7.37
N VAL A 129 10.67 -10.24 -7.06
CA VAL A 129 12.12 -9.99 -6.93
C VAL A 129 12.69 -9.49 -8.25
N GLN A 130 12.38 -10.14 -9.37
CA GLN A 130 12.83 -9.70 -10.70
C GLN A 130 12.35 -8.28 -11.00
N LEU A 131 11.10 -7.99 -10.68
CA LEU A 131 10.48 -6.70 -10.91
C LEU A 131 11.12 -5.57 -10.10
N LEU A 132 11.41 -5.81 -8.82
CA LEU A 132 12.13 -4.86 -7.97
C LEU A 132 13.56 -4.63 -8.50
N LEU A 133 14.23 -5.68 -8.96
CA LEU A 133 15.56 -5.59 -9.58
C LEU A 133 15.53 -4.80 -10.90
N GLU A 134 14.50 -4.99 -11.72
CA GLU A 134 14.26 -4.22 -12.95
C GLU A 134 14.00 -2.73 -12.64
N ALA A 135 13.28 -2.46 -11.54
CA ALA A 135 13.10 -1.10 -11.02
C ALA A 135 14.37 -0.50 -10.39
N GLY A 136 15.47 -1.28 -10.33
CA GLY A 136 16.78 -0.86 -9.82
C GLY A 136 16.93 -0.95 -8.30
N ALA A 137 16.16 -1.82 -7.63
CA ALA A 137 16.31 -2.05 -6.19
C ALA A 137 17.70 -2.60 -5.88
N ASP A 138 18.20 -2.27 -4.69
CA ASP A 138 19.51 -2.71 -4.26
C ASP A 138 19.59 -4.25 -4.19
N LYS A 139 20.50 -4.80 -4.99
CA LYS A 139 20.72 -6.25 -5.08
C LYS A 139 21.43 -6.78 -3.84
N ASP A 140 22.15 -5.93 -3.11
CA ASP A 140 22.87 -6.30 -1.89
C ASP A 140 21.91 -6.59 -0.74
N ALA A 141 20.69 -6.05 -0.77
CA ALA A 141 19.62 -6.45 0.14
C ALA A 141 19.31 -7.96 0.03
N ARG A 142 19.43 -8.55 -1.16
CA ARG A 142 19.30 -10.00 -1.39
C ARG A 142 20.43 -10.79 -0.72
N ALA A 143 21.64 -10.23 -0.71
CA ALA A 143 22.81 -10.88 -0.11
C ALA A 143 22.72 -10.87 1.42
N GLN A 144 22.22 -9.79 2.03
CA GLN A 144 21.96 -9.73 3.47
C GLN A 144 20.96 -10.79 3.92
N LEU A 145 19.94 -11.06 3.10
CA LEU A 145 18.99 -12.16 3.30
C LEU A 145 19.66 -13.53 3.37
N SER A 146 20.64 -13.81 2.50
CA SER A 146 21.36 -15.09 2.52
C SER A 146 22.16 -15.30 3.81
N CYS A 147 22.60 -14.22 4.44
CA CYS A 147 23.25 -14.26 5.75
C CYS A 147 22.23 -14.41 6.89
N MET A 148 21.04 -13.81 6.76
CA MET A 148 19.96 -13.89 7.76
C MET A 148 19.19 -15.22 7.72
N GLN A 149 18.92 -15.80 6.55
CA GLN A 149 18.33 -17.14 6.40
C GLN A 149 19.24 -18.22 7.02
N GLN A 150 20.56 -18.03 6.98
CA GLN A 150 21.53 -18.88 7.67
C GLN A 150 21.51 -18.69 9.20
N ALA A 151 21.08 -17.52 9.70
CA ALA A 151 20.98 -17.24 11.14
C ALA A 151 19.65 -17.69 11.76
N MET A 152 18.58 -17.83 10.95
CA MET A 152 17.24 -18.27 11.40
C MET A 152 16.89 -19.72 11.06
N ALA A 153 17.75 -20.47 10.36
CA ALA A 153 17.61 -21.93 10.34
C ALA A 153 17.68 -22.44 11.79
N PRO A 154 16.67 -23.17 12.30
CA PRO A 154 16.80 -23.79 13.61
C PRO A 154 18.06 -24.64 13.55
N ARG A 155 18.95 -24.50 14.54
CA ARG A 155 19.93 -25.54 14.85
C ARG A 155 19.11 -26.77 15.26
N CYS A 156 18.57 -27.50 14.29
CA CYS A 156 18.08 -28.86 14.49
C CYS A 156 19.35 -29.70 14.72
N GLN A 157 19.76 -29.75 15.99
CA GLN A 157 20.53 -30.85 16.54
C GLN A 157 19.58 -32.03 16.80
#